data_AF-A0A3S8W8S0-F1
#
_entry.id   AF-A0A3S8W8S0-F1
#
_cell.length_a   1.000
_cell.length_b   1.000
_cell.length_c   1.000
_cell.angle_alpha   90.00
_cell.angle_beta   90.00
_cell.angle_gamma   90.00
#
_symmetry.space_group_name_H-M   'P 1'
#
loop_
_entity.id
_entity.type
_entity.pdbx_description
1 polymer ?
#
loop_
_entity_poly.entity_id
_entity_poly.type
_entity_poly.pdbx_seq_one_letter_code
_entity_poly.pdbx_strand_id
1 'polypeptide(L)'
;MSDYRFVDFDDQRIALLVNTDGSYELHTGSTCTSRAAEFLFELAVQLEAVHPPYPCNPSAEPDGPKGRPAEPIDSRRGRLDRERSLWTDGRGHLWDLSLVWGDVADRLWRWHGSLDSFGAPLLRTVDGTTTEPLDVVRAVYGPLIPVAKVAE
;
A
#
# COMPACT_ATOMS: atom_id res chain seq x y z
N MET A 1 16.47 -23.66 0.93
CA MET A 1 16.23 -23.69 -0.52
C MET A 1 16.17 -22.24 -0.96
N SER A 2 17.19 -21.75 -1.66
CA SER A 2 17.21 -20.38 -2.18
C SER A 2 16.44 -20.34 -3.49
N ASP A 3 15.52 -19.40 -3.60
CA ASP A 3 14.66 -19.19 -4.76
C ASP A 3 15.45 -18.36 -5.79
N TYR A 4 15.82 -18.95 -6.93
CA TYR A 4 16.55 -18.25 -7.99
C TYR A 4 15.55 -17.72 -9.01
N ARG A 5 15.45 -16.39 -9.13
CA ARG A 5 14.67 -15.73 -10.19
C ARG A 5 15.58 -15.50 -11.40
N PHE A 6 15.23 -16.11 -12.53
CA PHE A 6 15.90 -15.87 -13.80
C PHE A 6 15.15 -14.80 -14.59
N VAL A 7 15.89 -13.83 -15.13
CA VAL A 7 15.38 -12.84 -16.08
C VAL A 7 15.94 -13.21 -17.45
N ASP A 8 15.07 -13.46 -18.42
CA ASP A 8 15.46 -13.67 -19.81
C ASP A 8 15.59 -12.31 -20.50
N PHE A 9 16.81 -11.94 -20.92
CA PHE A 9 17.08 -10.65 -21.57
C PHE A 9 16.77 -10.63 -23.06
N ASP A 10 16.52 -11.80 -23.68
CA ASP A 10 16.14 -11.87 -25.09
C ASP A 10 14.66 -11.50 -25.30
N ASP A 11 13.82 -11.75 -24.29
CA ASP A 11 12.41 -11.35 -24.27
C ASP A 11 12.18 -9.90 -23.82
N GLN A 12 13.15 -9.26 -23.16
CA GLN A 12 13.02 -7.91 -22.62
C GLN A 12 13.75 -6.86 -23.47
N ARG A 13 13.04 -5.79 -23.87
CA ARG A 13 13.64 -4.71 -24.68
C ARG A 13 14.59 -3.82 -23.88
N ILE A 14 14.32 -3.66 -22.59
CA ILE A 14 15.15 -2.94 -21.62
C ILE A 14 14.97 -3.67 -20.27
N ALA A 15 16.05 -3.95 -19.56
CA ALA A 15 16.03 -4.50 -18.21
C ALA A 15 16.97 -3.71 -17.29
N LEU A 16 16.48 -3.30 -16.14
CA LEU A 16 17.26 -2.67 -15.07
C LEU A 16 17.36 -3.66 -13.91
N LEU A 17 18.58 -4.09 -13.60
CA LEU A 17 18.88 -4.92 -12.44
C LEU A 17 19.41 -3.99 -11.35
N VAL A 18 18.83 -4.08 -10.15
CA VAL A 18 19.31 -3.32 -8.99
C VAL A 18 19.81 -4.32 -7.96
N ASN A 19 21.09 -4.23 -7.63
CA ASN A 19 21.74 -5.09 -6.65
C ASN A 19 21.40 -4.63 -5.23
N THR A 20 21.63 -5.52 -4.26
CA THR A 20 21.37 -5.26 -2.84
C THR A 20 22.23 -4.13 -2.26
N ASP A 21 23.36 -3.83 -2.89
CA ASP A 21 24.25 -2.72 -2.52
C ASP A 21 23.86 -1.38 -3.17
N GLY A 22 22.77 -1.36 -3.94
CA GLY A 22 22.30 -0.19 -4.66
C GLY A 22 23.01 0.08 -5.98
N SER A 23 23.99 -0.75 -6.38
CA SER A 23 24.50 -0.70 -7.74
C SER A 23 23.45 -1.19 -8.73
N TYR A 24 23.51 -0.74 -9.99
CA TYR A 24 22.56 -1.14 -11.01
C TYR A 24 23.23 -1.44 -12.34
N GLU A 25 22.61 -2.36 -13.09
CA GLU A 25 23.01 -2.73 -14.44
C GLU A 25 21.83 -2.53 -15.39
N LEU A 26 22.08 -1.84 -16.51
CA LEU A 26 21.08 -1.59 -17.54
C LEU A 26 21.41 -2.41 -18.77
N HIS A 27 20.52 -3.32 -19.14
CA HIS A 27 20.57 -4.08 -20.38
C HIS A 27 19.56 -3.50 -21.36
N THR A 28 20.01 -3.06 -22.54
CA THR A 28 19.12 -2.48 -23.55
C THR A 28 18.85 -3.41 -24.73
N GLY A 29 19.26 -4.69 -24.66
CA GLY A 29 19.03 -5.67 -25.73
C GLY A 29 19.39 -5.13 -27.12
N SER A 30 18.45 -5.24 -28.06
CA SER A 30 18.52 -4.65 -29.42
C SER A 30 18.02 -3.20 -29.50
N THR A 31 17.65 -2.58 -28.39
CA THR A 31 17.16 -1.20 -28.31
C THR A 31 18.31 -0.20 -28.44
N CYS A 32 18.10 0.82 -29.28
CA CYS A 32 19.02 1.94 -29.40
C CYS A 32 19.17 2.69 -28.06
N THR A 33 20.40 2.91 -27.61
CA THR A 33 20.71 3.54 -26.32
C THR A 33 20.12 4.94 -26.17
N SER A 34 20.03 5.73 -27.24
CA SER A 34 19.41 7.06 -27.18
C SER A 34 17.91 7.00 -26.92
N ARG A 35 17.20 6.04 -27.53
CA ARG A 35 15.78 5.80 -27.25
C ARG A 35 15.55 5.24 -25.85
N ALA A 36 16.45 4.37 -25.38
CA ALA A 36 16.40 3.88 -24.01
C ALA A 36 16.58 5.03 -23.01
N ALA A 37 17.48 5.98 -23.27
CA ALA A 37 17.68 7.14 -22.42
C ALA A 37 16.45 8.07 -22.38
N GLU A 38 15.83 8.33 -23.54
CA GLU A 38 14.58 9.11 -23.63
C GLU A 38 13.46 8.46 -22.82
N PHE A 39 13.27 7.15 -22.97
CA PHE A 39 12.28 6.39 -22.21
C PHE A 39 12.53 6.44 -20.70
N LEU A 40 13.78 6.25 -20.26
CA LEU A 40 14.14 6.32 -18.84
C LEU A 40 13.94 7.72 -18.26
N PHE A 41 14.16 8.76 -19.07
CA PHE A 41 13.90 10.14 -18.67
C PHE A 41 12.40 10.40 -18.48
N GLU A 42 11.55 9.97 -19.42
CA GLU A 42 10.09 10.08 -19.26
C GLU A 42 9.59 9.32 -18.03
N LEU A 43 10.12 8.13 -17.77
CA LEU A 43 9.81 7.35 -16.58
C LEU A 43 10.20 8.11 -15.30
N ALA A 44 11.38 8.72 -15.26
CA ALA A 44 11.83 9.51 -14.11
C ALA A 44 10.87 10.68 -13.83
N VAL A 45 10.46 11.42 -14.86
CA VAL A 45 9.49 12.52 -14.74
C VAL A 45 8.16 12.03 -14.17
N GLN A 46 7.66 10.88 -14.63
CA GLN A 46 6.42 10.31 -14.10
C GLN A 46 6.54 9.88 -12.64
N LEU A 47 7.66 9.26 -12.26
CA LEU A 47 7.92 8.84 -10.89
C LEU A 47 8.01 10.04 -9.94
N GLU A 48 8.63 11.14 -10.37
CA GLU A 48 8.66 12.39 -9.61
C GLU A 48 7.27 13.01 -9.45
N ALA A 49 6.44 12.97 -10.50
CA ALA A 49 5.08 13.53 -10.45
C ALA A 49 4.16 12.82 -9.45
N VAL A 50 4.37 11.52 -9.23
CA VAL A 50 3.61 10.73 -8.24
C VAL A 50 4.27 10.69 -6.86
N HIS A 51 5.50 11.23 -6.74
CA HIS A 51 6.23 11.20 -5.50
C HIS A 51 5.58 12.15 -4.46
N PRO A 52 5.20 11.65 -3.27
CA PRO A 52 4.63 12.49 -2.23
C PRO A 52 5.61 13.58 -1.73
N PRO A 53 5.14 14.69 -1.13
CA PRO A 53 6.02 15.80 -0.73
C PRO A 53 6.92 15.51 0.49
N TYR A 54 6.98 14.27 0.97
CA TYR A 54 7.75 13.86 2.15
C TYR A 54 8.94 12.93 1.79
N PRO A 55 10.01 12.88 2.61
CA PRO A 55 11.24 12.19 2.24
C PRO A 55 11.09 10.69 1.97
N CYS A 56 11.77 10.20 0.93
CA CYS A 56 11.98 8.76 0.70
C CYS A 56 12.82 8.16 1.83
N ASN A 57 12.33 7.10 2.48
CA ASN A 57 13.12 6.29 3.40
C ASN A 57 13.39 4.90 2.78
N PRO A 58 14.60 4.64 2.26
CA PRO A 58 14.94 3.40 1.54
C PRO A 58 15.28 2.22 2.47
N SER A 59 15.44 2.42 3.79
CA SER A 59 15.74 1.35 4.76
C SER A 59 14.51 0.75 5.44
N ALA A 60 13.30 1.10 4.98
CA ALA A 60 12.15 0.28 5.33
C ALA A 60 12.26 -1.03 4.54
N GLU A 61 12.27 -2.18 5.22
CA GLU A 61 11.89 -3.46 4.61
C GLU A 61 10.62 -3.23 3.75
N PRO A 62 10.36 -4.05 2.71
CA PRO A 62 9.13 -3.94 1.95
C PRO A 62 7.95 -4.34 2.86
N ASP A 63 7.54 -3.42 3.73
CA ASP A 63 6.17 -3.26 4.13
C ASP A 63 5.41 -3.27 2.80
N GLY A 64 4.50 -4.24 2.64
CA GLY A 64 3.52 -4.21 1.57
C GLY A 64 2.90 -2.81 1.45
N PRO A 65 2.26 -2.49 0.31
CA PRO A 65 1.83 -1.13 -0.08
C PRO A 65 1.53 -0.26 1.14
N LYS A 66 2.43 0.71 1.42
CA LYS A 66 2.51 1.45 2.69
C LYS A 66 1.11 1.86 3.17
N GLY A 67 0.72 1.32 4.32
CA GLY A 67 -0.62 1.49 4.90
C GLY A 67 -1.48 0.23 4.90
N ARG A 68 -1.02 -0.88 4.31
CA ARG A 68 -1.73 -2.17 4.34
C ARG A 68 -1.05 -3.14 5.31
N PRO A 69 -1.68 -3.46 6.45
CA PRO A 69 -1.16 -4.52 7.30
C PRO A 69 -1.43 -5.91 6.74
N ALA A 70 -0.49 -6.83 7.01
CA ALA A 70 -0.50 -8.20 6.52
C ALA A 70 -1.76 -8.97 6.98
N GLU A 71 -2.13 -10.00 6.23
CA GLU A 71 -3.33 -10.80 6.50
C GLU A 71 -3.05 -11.99 7.42
N PRO A 72 -4.09 -12.53 8.07
CA PRO A 72 -5.40 -11.91 8.36
C PRO A 72 -5.35 -10.85 9.49
N ILE A 73 -6.42 -10.03 9.58
CA ILE A 73 -6.70 -9.18 10.75
C ILE A 73 -7.11 -10.06 11.93
N ASP A 74 -6.58 -9.79 13.12
CA ASP A 74 -7.09 -10.37 14.37
C ASP A 74 -7.78 -9.30 15.22
N SER A 75 -9.11 -9.23 15.13
CA SER A 75 -9.91 -8.24 15.85
C SER A 75 -9.94 -8.47 17.36
N ARG A 76 -9.78 -9.73 17.82
CA ARG A 76 -10.12 -10.17 19.20
C ARG A 76 -9.14 -9.70 20.27
N ARG A 77 -8.08 -9.00 19.88
CA ARG A 77 -7.09 -8.37 20.78
C ARG A 77 -6.72 -6.96 20.33
N GLY A 78 -7.61 -6.33 19.56
CA GLY A 78 -7.40 -4.99 19.06
C GLY A 78 -7.30 -3.95 20.19
N ARG A 79 -6.39 -2.99 20.05
CA ARG A 79 -6.25 -1.85 20.98
C ARG A 79 -6.50 -0.54 20.23
N LEU A 80 -7.45 0.24 20.73
CA LEU A 80 -7.73 1.58 20.23
C LEU A 80 -6.97 2.63 21.04
N ASP A 81 -6.15 3.42 20.35
CA ASP A 81 -5.65 4.72 20.79
C ASP A 81 -6.58 5.80 20.23
N ARG A 82 -7.51 6.28 21.06
CA ARG A 82 -8.49 7.29 20.64
C ARG A 82 -7.87 8.65 20.38
N GLU A 83 -6.85 9.03 21.14
CA GLU A 83 -6.22 10.36 21.00
C GLU A 83 -5.55 10.49 19.63
N ARG A 84 -4.96 9.39 19.16
CA ARG A 84 -4.28 9.36 17.85
C ARG A 84 -5.14 8.83 16.72
N SER A 85 -6.38 8.40 17.01
CA SER A 85 -7.24 7.68 16.06
C SER A 85 -6.53 6.46 15.43
N LEU A 86 -5.77 5.72 16.24
CA LEU A 86 -5.05 4.54 15.77
C LEU A 86 -5.63 3.28 16.40
N TRP A 87 -5.82 2.24 15.59
CA TRP A 87 -6.19 0.92 16.09
C TRP A 87 -5.11 -0.08 15.73
N THR A 88 -4.65 -0.83 16.72
CA THR A 88 -3.68 -1.92 16.53
C THR A 88 -4.41 -3.24 16.64
N ASP A 89 -4.34 -4.12 15.65
CA ASP A 89 -4.96 -5.44 15.72
C ASP A 89 -4.21 -6.38 16.68
N GLY A 90 -4.75 -7.58 16.91
CA GLY A 90 -4.16 -8.60 17.78
C GLY A 90 -2.82 -9.17 17.31
N ARG A 91 -2.38 -8.80 16.11
CA ARG A 91 -1.09 -9.19 15.49
C ARG A 91 -0.09 -8.03 15.46
N GLY A 92 -0.46 -6.86 15.99
CA GLY A 92 0.39 -5.67 16.03
C GLY A 92 0.27 -4.78 14.80
N HIS A 93 -0.68 -5.05 13.91
CA HIS A 93 -0.91 -4.24 12.72
C HIS A 93 -1.62 -2.94 13.05
N LEU A 94 -1.08 -1.82 12.58
CA LEU A 94 -1.60 -0.49 12.87
C LEU A 94 -2.49 0.04 11.75
N TRP A 95 -3.66 0.54 12.13
CA TRP A 95 -4.67 1.14 11.28
C TRP A 95 -4.92 2.58 11.71
N ASP A 96 -4.76 3.52 10.78
CA ASP A 96 -5.12 4.92 10.99
C ASP A 96 -6.61 5.14 10.65
N LEU A 97 -7.40 5.33 11.70
CA LEU A 97 -8.85 5.52 11.61
C LEU A 97 -9.26 6.95 11.23
N SER A 98 -8.30 7.89 11.17
CA SER A 98 -8.53 9.24 10.66
C SER A 98 -8.57 9.31 9.13
N LEU A 99 -8.17 8.24 8.46
CA LEU A 99 -8.13 8.14 7.01
C LEU A 99 -9.47 7.67 6.43
N VAL A 100 -9.69 8.09 5.19
CA VAL A 100 -10.65 7.45 4.28
C VAL A 100 -9.94 6.32 3.56
N TRP A 101 -10.56 5.15 3.55
CA TRP A 101 -10.05 3.92 2.98
C TRP A 101 -10.88 3.52 1.77
N GLY A 102 -10.25 3.25 0.63
CA GLY A 102 -10.89 2.74 -0.58
C GLY A 102 -10.80 1.22 -0.65
N ASP A 103 -11.87 0.56 -1.07
CA ASP A 103 -11.85 -0.87 -1.42
C ASP A 103 -11.58 -1.11 -2.92
N VAL A 104 -11.60 -2.37 -3.35
CA VAL A 104 -11.29 -2.74 -4.75
C VAL A 104 -12.35 -2.32 -5.76
N ALA A 105 -13.52 -1.89 -5.30
CA ALA A 105 -14.62 -1.40 -6.11
C ALA A 105 -14.77 0.13 -5.99
N ASP A 106 -13.71 0.82 -5.55
CA ASP A 106 -13.63 2.26 -5.32
C ASP A 106 -14.67 2.80 -4.31
N ARG A 107 -15.24 1.94 -3.46
CA ARG A 107 -16.08 2.44 -2.37
C ARG A 107 -15.19 2.99 -1.27
N LEU A 108 -15.59 4.14 -0.77
CA LEU A 108 -14.86 4.85 0.27
C LEU A 108 -15.48 4.56 1.62
N TRP A 109 -14.63 4.21 2.58
CA TRP A 109 -14.95 3.84 3.94
C TRP A 109 -14.26 4.80 4.90
N ARG A 110 -14.97 5.21 5.94
CA ARG A 110 -14.43 6.03 7.03
C ARG A 110 -14.78 5.40 8.36
N TRP A 111 -13.98 5.67 9.38
CA TRP A 111 -14.29 5.19 10.71
C TRP A 111 -15.63 5.77 11.20
N HIS A 112 -16.49 4.90 11.73
CA HIS A 112 -17.78 5.27 12.30
C HIS A 112 -17.63 5.99 13.65
N GLY A 113 -16.47 5.88 14.31
CA GLY A 113 -16.24 6.37 15.68
C GLY A 113 -16.52 5.33 16.76
N SER A 114 -16.82 4.08 16.38
CA SER A 114 -17.20 3.01 17.30
C SER A 114 -16.44 1.72 16.98
N LEU A 115 -16.43 0.81 17.95
CA LEU A 115 -15.96 -0.57 17.78
C LEU A 115 -17.17 -1.52 17.85
N ASP A 116 -17.05 -2.70 17.26
CA ASP A 116 -18.02 -3.78 17.40
C ASP A 116 -17.88 -4.51 18.77
N SER A 117 -18.66 -5.56 18.99
CA SER A 117 -18.61 -6.36 20.21
C SER A 117 -17.30 -7.13 20.42
N PHE A 118 -16.47 -7.27 19.37
CA PHE A 118 -15.20 -7.97 19.41
C PHE A 118 -13.99 -7.02 19.43
N GLY A 119 -14.22 -5.70 19.39
CA GLY A 119 -13.19 -4.67 19.41
C GLY A 119 -12.66 -4.26 18.03
N ALA A 120 -13.30 -4.69 16.94
CA ALA A 120 -13.00 -4.27 15.58
C ALA A 120 -13.56 -2.86 15.32
N PRO A 121 -12.83 -1.96 14.64
CA PRO A 121 -13.37 -0.68 14.20
C PRO A 121 -14.55 -0.87 13.25
N LEU A 122 -15.67 -0.21 13.54
CA LEU A 122 -16.77 -0.12 12.59
C LEU A 122 -16.42 0.92 11.52
N LEU A 123 -16.43 0.52 10.27
CA LEU A 123 -16.30 1.41 9.12
C LEU A 123 -17.67 1.66 8.52
N ARG A 124 -17.89 2.87 8.04
CA ARG A 124 -19.09 3.27 7.32
C ARG A 124 -18.70 3.82 5.96
N THR A 125 -19.45 3.47 4.93
CA THR A 125 -19.25 4.07 3.61
C THR A 125 -19.45 5.58 3.65
N VAL A 126 -18.75 6.34 2.80
CA VAL A 126 -18.83 7.81 2.79
C VAL A 126 -20.25 8.28 2.45
N ASP A 127 -20.96 7.55 1.58
CA ASP A 127 -22.38 7.78 1.25
C ASP A 127 -23.35 7.38 2.39
N GLY A 128 -22.85 6.75 3.46
CA GLY A 128 -23.62 6.36 4.63
C GLY A 128 -24.51 5.12 4.47
N THR A 129 -24.45 4.43 3.33
CA THR A 129 -25.34 3.31 3.02
C THR A 129 -25.03 2.02 3.77
N THR A 130 -23.76 1.80 4.14
CA THR A 130 -23.28 0.55 4.72
C THR A 130 -22.39 0.82 5.92
N THR A 131 -22.56 0.05 7.01
CA THR A 131 -21.66 0.08 8.18
C THR A 131 -21.31 -1.33 8.57
N GLU A 132 -20.01 -1.66 8.56
CA GLU A 132 -19.51 -3.00 8.79
C GLU A 132 -18.19 -2.97 9.60
N PRO A 133 -17.89 -4.01 10.39
CA PRO A 133 -16.59 -4.17 11.02
C PRO A 133 -15.44 -4.23 10.01
N LEU A 134 -14.27 -3.66 10.35
CA LEU A 134 -13.09 -3.59 9.48
C LEU A 134 -12.64 -4.95 8.91
N ASP A 135 -12.70 -6.01 9.72
CA ASP A 135 -12.39 -7.38 9.29
C ASP A 135 -13.42 -7.92 8.28
N VAL A 136 -14.71 -7.64 8.48
CA VAL A 136 -15.77 -7.94 7.51
C VAL A 136 -15.55 -7.14 6.22
N VAL A 137 -15.26 -5.85 6.33
CA VAL A 137 -15.02 -5.00 5.16
C VAL A 137 -13.90 -5.59 4.30
N ARG A 138 -12.79 -5.99 4.92
CA ARG A 138 -11.67 -6.62 4.20
C ARG A 138 -12.00 -7.99 3.62
N ALA A 139 -12.76 -8.80 4.35
CA ALA A 139 -13.13 -10.14 3.89
C ALA A 139 -14.11 -10.11 2.71
N VAL A 140 -15.02 -9.14 2.69
CA VAL A 140 -16.12 -9.07 1.70
C VAL A 140 -15.79 -8.16 0.53
N TYR A 141 -15.21 -6.98 0.79
CA TYR A 141 -14.92 -5.96 -0.24
C TYR A 141 -13.45 -5.91 -0.65
N GLY A 142 -12.62 -6.78 -0.07
CA GLY A 142 -11.22 -6.93 -0.43
C GLY A 142 -10.27 -5.94 0.27
N PRO A 143 -9.01 -5.86 -0.19
CA PRO A 143 -8.01 -5.00 0.42
C PRO A 143 -8.42 -3.53 0.48
N LEU A 144 -8.10 -2.88 1.60
CA LEU A 144 -8.32 -1.44 1.79
C LEU A 144 -7.02 -0.66 1.58
N ILE A 145 -7.12 0.47 0.89
CA ILE A 145 -6.00 1.38 0.58
C ILE A 145 -6.35 2.78 1.10
N PRO A 146 -5.41 3.50 1.75
CA PRO A 146 -5.69 4.87 2.19
C PRO A 146 -5.81 5.83 0.99
N VAL A 147 -6.88 6.63 0.94
CA VAL A 147 -7.19 7.52 -0.19
C VAL A 147 -6.99 8.99 0.16
N ALA A 148 -7.37 9.42 1.37
CA ALA A 148 -7.18 10.79 1.86
C ALA A 148 -7.38 10.86 3.38
N LYS A 149 -6.95 11.96 4.02
CA LYS A 149 -7.41 12.30 5.39
C LYS A 149 -8.83 12.84 5.33
N VAL A 150 -9.65 12.51 6.32
CA VAL A 150 -10.92 13.22 6.53
C VAL A 150 -10.57 14.68 6.85
N ALA A 151 -10.96 15.62 5.98
CA ALA A 151 -10.95 17.03 6.33
C ALA A 151 -12.04 17.27 7.38
N GLU A 152 -11.66 17.79 8.54
CA GLU A 152 -12.59 18.27 9.57
C GLU A 152 -13.43 19.45 9.09
#